data_AF-A0A1V5LZV4-F1
#
_entry.id   AF-A0A1V5LZV4-F1
#
_cell.length_a   1.000
_cell.length_b   1.000
_cell.length_c   1.000
_cell.angle_alpha   90.00
_cell.angle_beta   90.00
_cell.angle_gamma   90.00
#
_symmetry.space_group_name_H-M   'P 1'
#
loop_
_entity.id
_entity.type
_entity.pdbx_description
1 polymer ?
#
loop_
_entity_poly.entity_id
_entity_poly.type
_entity_poly.pdbx_seq_one_letter_code
_entity_poly.pdbx_strand_id
1 'polypeptide(L)'
;MAQRIPSPIGRVGVALTAVTASKVFHAFEDSSNGKIKPTFLDAKENTVKDSRERSYDTLTDMRDSYQKLSGLKEDYMFDLIRASKTEADARWNGRNSDGSPLLRTDQKLLYFRQDAVMRNALGAEHLEQGTRIIDKSKVDYILRGYNLDLNGTASDLLLKSAFSSDKAASYTLGIVENNKDPNRPKVMVEGTAPTEQEAQDLKKFSDETRKKVNEVLHGEHDIPGAIRDLAKFTGANTDEVLKSIIKESDSKLLEYADIGKKAQQAKLEAEQKGVAPVVEMTSQHQQDATAMLAKLYRDQAVAYLAMAKNKLEKGSDGGGAEKLLFDEAVPQGQRDMIIDRNGRAVGQRNYNGAQGALRMAAYFGGGWDNPDIKQLVTEFNALAEKVPETIKKNYANPKLNPLNVDNGLYQR
;
A
#
# COMPACT_ATOMS: atom_id res chain seq x y z
N MET A 1 -22.61 -0.97 4.20
CA MET A 1 -24.01 -0.48 4.30
C MET A 1 -24.34 0.60 3.27
N ALA A 2 -23.52 1.66 3.10
CA ALA A 2 -23.77 2.73 2.11
C ALA A 2 -23.96 2.22 0.66
N GLN A 3 -23.20 1.20 0.22
CA GLN A 3 -23.34 0.62 -1.13
C GLN A 3 -24.71 -0.05 -1.42
N ARG A 4 -25.53 -0.33 -0.39
CA ARG A 4 -26.86 -0.97 -0.53
C ARG A 4 -28.01 0.04 -0.59
N ILE A 5 -27.74 1.34 -0.50
CA ILE A 5 -28.76 2.39 -0.53
C ILE A 5 -28.95 2.86 -1.99
N PRO A 6 -30.15 2.85 -2.57
CA PRO A 6 -30.35 3.23 -3.97
C PRO A 6 -30.13 4.72 -4.24
N SER A 7 -30.42 5.60 -3.26
CA SER A 7 -30.38 7.05 -3.45
C SER A 7 -28.99 7.64 -3.14
N PRO A 8 -28.40 8.47 -4.03
CA PRO A 8 -27.12 9.15 -3.77
C PRO A 8 -27.13 9.98 -2.49
N ILE A 9 -28.24 10.67 -2.18
CA ILE A 9 -28.40 11.47 -0.97
C ILE A 9 -28.45 10.58 0.29
N GLY A 10 -29.11 9.41 0.21
CA GLY A 10 -29.13 8.44 1.31
C GLY A 10 -27.75 7.81 1.56
N ARG A 11 -26.94 7.61 0.50
CA ARG A 11 -25.53 7.19 0.63
C ARG A 11 -24.69 8.25 1.34
N VAL A 12 -24.87 9.52 0.96
CA VAL A 12 -24.20 10.69 1.58
C VAL A 12 -24.56 10.80 3.06
N GLY A 13 -25.85 10.68 3.40
CA GLY A 13 -26.31 10.74 4.80
C GLY A 13 -25.73 9.62 5.67
N VAL A 14 -25.73 8.37 5.20
CA VAL A 14 -25.19 7.24 5.97
C VAL A 14 -23.66 7.28 6.05
N ALA A 15 -22.98 7.72 4.99
CA ALA A 15 -21.54 7.94 5.01
C ALA A 15 -21.15 9.02 6.04
N LEU A 16 -21.81 10.19 6.01
CA LEU A 16 -21.53 11.30 6.91
C LEU A 16 -21.81 10.96 8.38
N THR A 17 -22.91 10.26 8.68
CA THR A 17 -23.25 9.87 10.06
C THR A 17 -22.25 8.86 10.61
N ALA A 18 -21.85 7.85 9.82
CA ALA A 18 -20.84 6.88 10.24
C ALA A 18 -19.45 7.52 10.42
N VAL A 19 -19.08 8.44 9.52
CA VAL A 19 -17.81 9.19 9.55
C VAL A 19 -17.74 10.14 10.74
N THR A 20 -18.80 10.90 10.99
CA THR A 20 -18.87 11.85 12.10
C THR A 20 -18.90 11.12 13.43
N ALA A 21 -19.62 9.99 13.51
CA ALA A 21 -19.58 9.10 14.66
C ALA A 21 -18.15 8.60 14.91
N SER A 22 -17.46 7.99 13.95
CA SER A 22 -16.08 7.50 14.16
C SER A 22 -15.09 8.60 14.56
N LYS A 23 -15.18 9.79 13.95
CA LYS A 23 -14.33 10.95 14.30
C LYS A 23 -14.56 11.44 15.73
N VAL A 24 -15.81 11.40 16.21
CA VAL A 24 -16.21 11.85 17.55
C VAL A 24 -15.98 10.77 18.60
N PHE A 25 -16.39 9.52 18.37
CA PHE A 25 -16.23 8.41 19.31
C PHE A 25 -14.76 8.17 19.67
N HIS A 26 -13.84 8.15 18.70
CA HIS A 26 -12.42 7.96 19.00
C HIS A 26 -11.72 9.17 19.64
N ALA A 27 -12.23 10.38 19.44
CA ALA A 27 -11.70 11.57 20.10
C ALA A 27 -12.17 11.67 21.57
N PHE A 28 -13.31 11.05 21.92
CA PHE A 28 -13.86 11.05 23.27
C PHE A 28 -13.48 9.81 24.10
N GLU A 29 -13.42 8.60 23.53
CA GLU A 29 -13.02 7.38 24.26
C GLU A 29 -11.54 7.37 24.68
N ASP A 30 -10.66 8.06 23.97
CA ASP A 30 -9.20 8.02 24.20
C ASP A 30 -8.63 9.22 24.98
N SER A 31 -9.51 9.97 25.66
CA SER A 31 -9.11 10.96 26.66
C SER A 31 -8.38 10.33 27.87
N SER A 32 -8.30 8.99 27.95
CA SER A 32 -7.65 8.23 29.02
C SER A 32 -6.12 8.38 29.09
N ASN A 33 -5.44 8.77 28.00
CA ASN A 33 -3.95 8.89 27.98
C ASN A 33 -3.40 10.33 27.96
N GLY A 34 -4.26 11.36 28.01
CA GLY A 34 -3.86 12.78 28.14
C GLY A 34 -3.06 13.42 26.98
N LYS A 35 -2.34 12.63 26.16
CA LYS A 35 -1.44 13.09 25.09
C LYS A 35 -2.08 13.14 23.70
N ILE A 36 -3.14 12.36 23.45
CA ILE A 36 -3.77 12.27 22.11
C ILE A 36 -4.54 13.55 21.76
N LYS A 37 -5.31 14.09 22.72
CA LYS A 37 -6.13 15.28 22.49
C LYS A 37 -5.30 16.52 22.10
N PRO A 38 -4.20 16.87 22.80
CA PRO A 38 -3.31 17.94 22.36
C PRO A 38 -2.75 17.74 20.95
N THR A 39 -2.23 16.55 20.63
CA THR A 39 -1.67 16.24 19.29
C THR A 39 -2.72 16.30 18.19
N PHE A 40 -3.96 15.86 18.47
CA PHE A 40 -5.06 15.98 17.53
C PHE A 40 -5.47 17.43 17.28
N LEU A 41 -5.53 18.26 18.33
CA LEU A 41 -5.85 19.68 18.21
C LEU A 41 -4.77 20.41 17.41
N ASP A 42 -3.49 20.08 17.64
CA ASP A 42 -2.35 20.58 16.86
C ASP A 42 -2.46 20.19 15.38
N ALA A 43 -2.75 18.92 15.06
CA ALA A 43 -2.96 18.48 13.67
C ALA A 43 -4.13 19.20 12.99
N LYS A 44 -5.21 19.47 13.73
CA LYS A 44 -6.36 20.24 13.23
C LYS A 44 -6.00 21.70 12.99
N GLU A 45 -5.25 22.32 13.90
CA GLU A 45 -4.79 23.70 13.76
C GLU A 45 -3.88 23.84 12.55
N ASN A 46 -2.92 22.93 12.35
CA ASN A 46 -2.07 22.94 11.17
C ASN A 46 -2.82 22.65 9.87
N THR A 47 -3.92 21.88 9.92
CA THR A 47 -4.82 21.72 8.76
C THR A 47 -5.50 23.05 8.40
N VAL A 48 -5.92 23.84 9.39
CA VAL A 48 -6.53 25.17 9.16
C VAL A 48 -5.48 26.19 8.71
N LYS A 49 -4.26 26.09 9.24
CA LYS A 49 -3.13 26.92 8.80
C LYS A 49 -2.82 26.65 7.32
N ASP A 50 -2.68 25.38 6.94
CA ASP A 50 -2.41 24.99 5.55
C ASP A 50 -3.54 25.39 4.59
N SER A 51 -4.81 25.31 5.00
CA SER A 51 -5.91 25.72 4.11
C SER A 51 -5.86 27.21 3.75
N ARG A 52 -5.32 28.04 4.64
CA ARG A 52 -5.19 29.50 4.47
C ARG A 52 -3.90 29.90 3.76
N GLU A 53 -2.76 29.37 4.21
CA GLU A 53 -1.42 29.77 3.75
C GLU A 53 -0.95 28.99 2.52
N ARG A 54 -1.32 27.70 2.42
CA ARG A 54 -1.09 26.79 1.29
C ARG A 54 0.37 26.70 0.79
N SER A 55 1.36 26.90 1.67
CA SER A 55 2.78 26.79 1.34
C SER A 55 3.33 25.39 1.56
N TYR A 56 4.55 25.14 1.09
CA TYR A 56 5.30 23.92 1.40
C TYR A 56 5.53 23.74 2.92
N ASP A 57 5.83 24.84 3.62
CA ASP A 57 6.10 24.80 5.06
C ASP A 57 4.85 24.42 5.85
N THR A 58 3.68 24.98 5.53
CA THR A 58 2.44 24.61 6.22
C THR A 58 1.98 23.19 5.94
N LEU A 59 2.26 22.69 4.73
CA LEU A 59 2.00 21.31 4.36
C LEU A 59 2.89 20.34 5.15
N THR A 60 4.14 20.74 5.39
CA THR A 60 5.13 19.99 6.17
C THR A 60 4.81 20.02 7.67
N ASP A 61 4.45 21.18 8.23
CA ASP A 61 3.97 21.31 9.61
C ASP A 61 2.76 20.39 9.86
N MET A 62 1.80 20.39 8.93
CA MET A 62 0.62 19.51 9.00
C MET A 62 1.03 18.03 8.98
N ARG A 63 2.00 17.64 8.15
CA ARG A 63 2.53 16.26 8.10
C ARG A 63 3.11 15.84 9.42
N ASP A 64 3.95 16.69 10.01
CA ASP A 64 4.64 16.36 11.25
C ASP A 64 3.66 16.18 12.42
N SER A 65 2.60 16.97 12.48
CA SER A 65 1.52 16.77 13.45
C SER A 65 0.75 15.46 13.23
N TYR A 66 0.43 15.11 11.99
CA TYR A 66 -0.22 13.82 11.70
C TYR A 66 0.71 12.63 11.94
N GLN A 67 2.02 12.76 11.77
CA GLN A 67 2.99 11.69 12.07
C GLN A 67 3.10 11.47 13.58
N LYS A 68 3.16 12.56 14.37
CA LYS A 68 3.06 12.45 15.85
C LYS A 68 1.76 11.76 16.27
N LEU A 69 0.65 12.02 15.57
CA LEU A 69 -0.63 11.37 15.84
C LEU A 69 -0.62 9.88 15.47
N SER A 70 -0.03 9.48 14.33
CA SER A 70 0.08 8.06 13.97
C SER A 70 0.93 7.28 14.96
N GLY A 71 2.06 7.85 15.42
CA GLY A 71 2.90 7.22 16.43
C GLY A 71 2.21 7.03 17.79
N LEU A 72 1.15 7.80 18.08
CA LEU A 72 0.34 7.64 19.29
C LEU A 72 -0.87 6.71 19.09
N LYS A 73 -1.53 6.78 17.92
CA LYS A 73 -2.75 6.03 17.63
C LYS A 73 -2.94 5.82 16.12
N GLU A 74 -2.25 4.82 15.60
CA GLU A 74 -2.27 4.43 14.19
C GLU A 74 -3.67 4.10 13.65
N ASP A 75 -4.46 3.29 14.37
CA ASP A 75 -5.80 2.90 13.94
C ASP A 75 -6.72 4.12 13.73
N TYR A 76 -6.54 5.15 14.55
CA TYR A 76 -7.27 6.41 14.40
C TYR A 76 -6.90 7.13 13.10
N MET A 77 -5.62 7.12 12.71
CA MET A 77 -5.18 7.68 11.43
C MET A 77 -5.77 6.91 10.24
N PHE A 78 -5.83 5.58 10.30
CA PHE A 78 -6.52 4.79 9.28
C PHE A 78 -8.00 5.16 9.16
N ASP A 79 -8.68 5.32 10.29
CA ASP A 79 -10.09 5.70 10.31
C ASP A 79 -10.31 7.12 9.81
N LEU A 80 -9.43 8.07 10.14
CA LEU A 80 -9.47 9.42 9.58
C LEU A 80 -9.33 9.42 8.05
N ILE A 81 -8.34 8.70 7.52
CA ILE A 81 -8.12 8.56 6.07
C ILE A 81 -9.34 7.91 5.41
N ARG A 82 -9.84 6.80 5.96
CA ARG A 82 -11.01 6.09 5.43
C ARG A 82 -12.26 6.96 5.44
N ALA A 83 -12.46 7.69 6.54
CA ALA A 83 -13.60 8.54 6.73
C ALA A 83 -13.58 9.73 5.76
N SER A 84 -12.43 10.40 5.64
CA SER A 84 -12.22 11.50 4.69
C SER A 84 -12.48 11.04 3.26
N LYS A 85 -11.92 9.90 2.85
CA LYS A 85 -12.15 9.31 1.52
C LYS A 85 -13.63 8.99 1.29
N THR A 86 -14.29 8.38 2.26
CA THR A 86 -15.71 7.98 2.12
C THR A 86 -16.62 9.19 1.95
N GLU A 87 -16.36 10.27 2.69
CA GLU A 87 -17.07 11.53 2.55
C GLU A 87 -16.83 12.17 1.18
N ALA A 88 -15.57 12.22 0.74
CA ALA A 88 -15.19 12.78 -0.55
C ALA A 88 -15.84 12.00 -1.72
N ASP A 89 -15.73 10.66 -1.72
CA ASP A 89 -16.30 9.80 -2.76
C ASP A 89 -17.83 9.97 -2.87
N ALA A 90 -18.53 10.12 -1.74
CA ALA A 90 -19.98 10.31 -1.72
C ALA A 90 -20.42 11.64 -2.35
N ARG A 91 -19.57 12.67 -2.29
CA ARG A 91 -19.87 14.03 -2.75
C ARG A 91 -19.20 14.40 -4.07
N TRP A 92 -18.20 13.62 -4.52
CA TRP A 92 -17.25 14.02 -5.56
C TRP A 92 -17.89 14.50 -6.87
N ASN A 93 -18.90 13.77 -7.33
CA ASN A 93 -19.66 14.03 -8.55
C ASN A 93 -21.14 14.32 -8.26
N GLY A 94 -21.52 14.44 -6.99
CA GLY A 94 -22.89 14.73 -6.60
C GLY A 94 -23.25 16.19 -6.88
N ARG A 95 -24.55 16.45 -7.02
CA ARG A 95 -25.10 17.80 -7.22
C ARG A 95 -26.15 18.11 -6.17
N ASN A 96 -26.22 19.38 -5.77
CA ASN A 96 -27.31 19.97 -5.02
C ASN A 96 -28.59 19.99 -5.87
N SER A 97 -29.74 20.28 -5.24
CA SER A 97 -31.03 20.43 -5.93
C SER A 97 -31.04 21.54 -6.98
N ASP A 98 -30.19 22.55 -6.82
CA ASP A 98 -29.99 23.66 -7.77
C ASP A 98 -29.01 23.30 -8.92
N GLY A 99 -28.53 22.06 -8.98
CA GLY A 99 -27.58 21.58 -9.99
C GLY A 99 -26.11 21.93 -9.70
N SER A 100 -25.81 22.71 -8.67
CA SER A 100 -24.43 23.04 -8.28
C SER A 100 -23.70 21.81 -7.71
N PRO A 101 -22.35 21.72 -7.83
CA PRO A 101 -21.61 20.58 -7.29
C PRO A 101 -21.69 20.49 -5.76
N LEU A 102 -21.86 19.28 -5.21
CA LEU A 102 -21.79 19.02 -3.75
C LEU A 102 -20.39 19.25 -3.17
N LEU A 103 -19.37 19.10 -4.01
CA LEU A 103 -17.98 19.37 -3.67
C LEU A 103 -17.41 20.32 -4.71
N ARG A 104 -17.16 21.56 -4.29
CA ARG A 104 -16.60 22.60 -5.15
C ARG A 104 -15.11 22.37 -5.42
N THR A 105 -14.56 23.06 -6.42
CA THR A 105 -13.15 22.94 -6.82
C THR A 105 -12.17 23.28 -5.69
N ASP A 106 -12.46 24.33 -4.91
CA ASP A 106 -11.70 24.71 -3.71
C ASP A 106 -11.69 23.60 -2.66
N GLN A 107 -12.84 22.96 -2.42
CA GLN A 107 -12.97 21.86 -1.46
C GLN A 107 -12.24 20.60 -1.94
N LYS A 108 -12.24 20.33 -3.25
CA LYS A 108 -11.47 19.23 -3.86
C LYS A 108 -9.97 19.43 -3.68
N LEU A 109 -9.49 20.66 -3.87
CA LEU A 109 -8.09 21.01 -3.63
C LEU A 109 -7.71 20.74 -2.16
N LEU A 110 -8.47 21.30 -1.21
CA LEU A 110 -8.19 21.12 0.22
C LEU A 110 -8.24 19.65 0.66
N TYR A 111 -9.19 18.87 0.13
CA TYR A 111 -9.23 17.42 0.36
C TYR A 111 -7.93 16.73 -0.07
N PHE A 112 -7.45 17.01 -1.29
CA PHE A 112 -6.24 16.36 -1.79
C PHE A 112 -4.98 16.77 -1.01
N ARG A 113 -4.88 18.04 -0.58
CA ARG A 113 -3.78 18.50 0.29
C ARG A 113 -3.77 17.72 1.61
N GLN A 114 -4.93 17.60 2.26
CA GLN A 114 -5.04 16.87 3.53
C GLN A 114 -4.81 15.36 3.35
N ASP A 115 -5.38 14.74 2.32
CA ASP A 115 -5.20 13.30 2.03
C ASP A 115 -3.75 12.96 1.72
N ALA A 116 -3.03 13.82 0.96
CA ALA A 116 -1.60 13.66 0.73
C ALA A 116 -0.84 13.58 2.05
N VAL A 117 -1.08 14.54 2.92
CA VAL A 117 -0.34 14.66 4.17
C VAL A 117 -0.66 13.55 5.18
N MET A 118 -1.95 13.22 5.37
CA MET A 118 -2.32 12.13 6.29
C MET A 118 -1.72 10.79 5.86
N ARG A 119 -1.71 10.50 4.56
CA ARG A 119 -1.13 9.27 4.02
C ARG A 119 0.39 9.29 4.09
N ASN A 120 1.02 10.44 3.83
CA ASN A 120 2.46 10.58 3.96
C ASN A 120 2.92 10.27 5.38
N ALA A 121 2.28 10.93 6.36
CA ALA A 121 2.56 10.75 7.78
C ALA A 121 2.44 9.29 8.22
N LEU A 122 1.30 8.65 7.90
CA LEU A 122 1.08 7.25 8.27
C LEU A 122 2.04 6.29 7.55
N GLY A 123 2.28 6.51 6.25
CA GLY A 123 3.20 5.69 5.48
C GLY A 123 4.65 5.81 5.95
N ALA A 124 5.10 7.02 6.30
CA ALA A 124 6.43 7.27 6.84
C ALA A 124 6.62 6.60 8.21
N GLU A 125 5.65 6.75 9.12
CA GLU A 125 5.66 6.06 10.42
C GLU A 125 5.76 4.54 10.24
N HIS A 126 5.01 3.97 9.29
CA HIS A 126 5.07 2.53 9.04
C HIS A 126 6.45 2.10 8.54
N LEU A 127 7.08 2.84 7.62
CA LEU A 127 8.43 2.51 7.17
C LEU A 127 9.44 2.54 8.31
N GLU A 128 9.34 3.50 9.23
CA GLU A 128 10.21 3.59 10.41
C GLU A 128 10.05 2.37 11.34
N GLN A 129 8.83 1.87 11.49
CA GLN A 129 8.53 0.67 12.31
C GLN A 129 8.74 -0.65 11.55
N GLY A 130 8.93 -0.65 10.23
CA GLY A 130 9.10 -1.84 9.40
C GLY A 130 7.79 -2.43 8.88
N THR A 131 7.72 -3.76 8.72
CA THR A 131 6.56 -4.42 8.14
C THR A 131 5.46 -4.56 9.19
N ARG A 132 4.35 -3.86 8.97
CA ARG A 132 3.13 -4.00 9.77
C ARG A 132 2.48 -5.37 9.56
N ILE A 133 2.08 -6.04 10.64
CA ILE A 133 1.32 -7.29 10.62
C ILE A 133 0.11 -7.23 11.55
N ILE A 134 -0.84 -8.15 11.36
CA ILE A 134 -1.94 -8.39 12.29
C ILE A 134 -1.73 -9.77 12.92
N ASP A 135 -1.28 -9.80 14.18
CA ASP A 135 -1.14 -11.04 14.97
C ASP A 135 -2.26 -11.13 16.00
N LYS A 136 -3.07 -12.19 15.96
CA LYS A 136 -4.18 -12.44 16.91
C LYS A 136 -5.04 -11.20 17.18
N SER A 137 -5.44 -10.49 16.11
CA SER A 137 -6.23 -9.24 16.15
C SER A 137 -5.54 -8.01 16.75
N LYS A 138 -4.23 -8.06 17.02
CA LYS A 138 -3.41 -6.92 17.41
C LYS A 138 -2.47 -6.51 16.28
N VAL A 139 -2.21 -5.22 16.19
CA VAL A 139 -1.19 -4.69 15.30
C VAL A 139 0.18 -4.92 15.93
N ASP A 140 1.12 -5.42 15.13
CA ASP A 140 2.53 -5.53 15.50
C ASP A 140 3.40 -5.19 14.28
N TYR A 141 4.70 -5.03 14.52
CA TYR A 141 5.68 -4.68 13.51
C TYR A 141 6.89 -5.59 13.57
N ILE A 142 7.25 -6.15 12.42
CA ILE A 142 8.43 -7.00 12.24
C ILE A 142 9.43 -6.31 11.30
N LEU A 143 10.67 -6.79 11.31
CA LEU A 143 11.74 -6.27 10.44
C LEU A 143 12.02 -4.77 10.64
N ARG A 144 11.91 -4.29 11.89
CA ARG A 144 12.37 -2.95 12.28
C ARG A 144 13.83 -2.75 11.86
N GLY A 145 14.13 -1.64 11.21
CA GLY A 145 15.49 -1.30 10.76
C GLY A 145 15.92 -1.93 9.43
N TYR A 146 15.12 -2.82 8.84
CA TYR A 146 15.40 -3.38 7.51
C TYR A 146 14.98 -2.46 6.35
N ASN A 147 14.22 -1.39 6.64
CA ASN A 147 13.58 -0.54 5.64
C ASN A 147 12.67 -1.34 4.68
N LEU A 148 12.04 -2.41 5.17
CA LEU A 148 11.18 -3.31 4.39
C LEU A 148 9.70 -3.19 4.80
N ASP A 149 8.84 -3.17 3.79
CA ASP A 149 7.37 -3.12 3.91
C ASP A 149 6.74 -4.36 3.23
N LEU A 150 6.90 -5.57 3.73
CA LEU A 150 6.59 -6.78 2.95
C LEU A 150 5.11 -6.99 2.57
N ASN A 151 4.19 -6.16 3.06
CA ASN A 151 2.78 -6.20 2.63
C ASN A 151 2.39 -5.01 1.75
N GLY A 152 3.33 -4.12 1.42
CA GLY A 152 3.05 -2.94 0.59
C GLY A 152 2.14 -1.89 1.23
N THR A 153 1.95 -1.92 2.55
CA THR A 153 1.07 -0.97 3.24
C THR A 153 1.66 0.42 3.25
N ALA A 154 2.91 0.54 3.64
CA ALA A 154 3.59 1.83 3.70
C ALA A 154 3.82 2.41 2.29
N SER A 155 4.29 1.59 1.34
CA SER A 155 4.48 2.01 -0.05
C SER A 155 3.17 2.46 -0.70
N ASP A 156 2.04 1.79 -0.41
CA ASP A 156 0.71 2.18 -0.93
C ASP A 156 0.26 3.54 -0.39
N LEU A 157 0.43 3.77 0.91
CA LEU A 157 0.11 5.05 1.53
C LEU A 157 0.92 6.19 0.92
N LEU A 158 2.23 6.00 0.78
CA LEU A 158 3.13 7.02 0.24
C LEU A 158 2.89 7.27 -1.27
N LEU A 159 2.64 6.24 -2.07
CA LEU A 159 2.28 6.42 -3.49
C LEU A 159 0.95 7.17 -3.64
N LYS A 160 -0.06 6.83 -2.83
CA LYS A 160 -1.32 7.58 -2.79
C LYS A 160 -1.13 9.02 -2.29
N SER A 161 -0.18 9.26 -1.38
CA SER A 161 0.19 10.61 -0.96
C SER A 161 0.74 11.42 -2.13
N ALA A 162 1.72 10.88 -2.85
CA ALA A 162 2.31 11.53 -4.02
C ALA A 162 1.23 11.85 -5.07
N PHE A 163 0.35 10.90 -5.36
CA PHE A 163 -0.78 11.13 -6.25
C PHE A 163 -1.70 12.27 -5.79
N SER A 164 -2.10 12.27 -4.52
CA SER A 164 -2.98 13.29 -3.96
C SER A 164 -2.32 14.67 -4.04
N SER A 165 -1.00 14.75 -3.81
CA SER A 165 -0.24 15.99 -3.99
C SER A 165 -0.19 16.44 -5.46
N ASP A 166 0.05 15.51 -6.40
CA ASP A 166 0.02 15.77 -7.84
C ASP A 166 -1.37 16.26 -8.32
N LYS A 167 -2.43 15.69 -7.74
CA LYS A 167 -3.81 16.12 -7.99
C LYS A 167 -4.08 17.50 -7.42
N ALA A 168 -3.67 17.78 -6.19
CA ALA A 168 -3.77 19.10 -5.59
C ALA A 168 -3.04 20.15 -6.46
N ALA A 169 -1.84 19.84 -6.96
CA ALA A 169 -1.10 20.73 -7.86
C ALA A 169 -1.89 20.99 -9.15
N SER A 170 -2.48 19.95 -9.74
CA SER A 170 -3.31 20.06 -10.94
C SER A 170 -4.57 20.92 -10.72
N TYR A 171 -5.24 20.76 -9.57
CA TYR A 171 -6.38 21.60 -9.19
C TYR A 171 -5.97 23.06 -8.98
N THR A 172 -4.82 23.29 -8.36
CA THR A 172 -4.24 24.62 -8.13
C THR A 172 -4.00 25.33 -9.46
N LEU A 173 -3.30 24.68 -10.40
CA LEU A 173 -3.04 25.24 -11.74
C LEU A 173 -4.34 25.47 -12.52
N GLY A 174 -5.31 24.57 -12.41
CA GLY A 174 -6.62 24.74 -13.04
C GLY A 174 -7.38 25.96 -12.50
N ILE A 175 -7.27 26.25 -11.20
CA ILE A 175 -7.85 27.46 -10.60
C ILE A 175 -7.08 28.71 -11.06
N VAL A 176 -5.75 28.67 -11.05
CA VAL A 176 -4.91 29.79 -11.53
C VAL A 176 -5.28 30.15 -12.96
N GLU A 177 -5.38 29.17 -13.85
CA GLU A 177 -5.72 29.38 -15.25
C GLU A 177 -7.16 29.90 -15.42
N ASN A 178 -8.14 29.33 -14.69
CA ASN A 178 -9.50 29.86 -14.67
C ASN A 178 -9.53 31.33 -14.23
N ASN A 179 -8.70 31.69 -13.25
CA ASN A 179 -8.61 33.05 -12.74
C ASN A 179 -7.87 34.01 -13.69
N LYS A 180 -7.20 33.56 -14.75
CA LYS A 180 -6.64 34.46 -15.77
C LYS A 180 -7.72 35.00 -16.71
N ASP A 181 -8.82 34.26 -16.92
CA ASP A 181 -9.93 34.68 -17.78
C ASP A 181 -10.83 35.71 -17.06
N PRO A 182 -10.94 36.96 -17.56
CA PRO A 182 -11.79 37.99 -16.95
C PRO A 182 -13.29 37.69 -17.07
N ASN A 183 -13.69 36.79 -17.97
CA ASN A 183 -15.09 36.43 -18.20
C ASN A 183 -15.57 35.27 -17.31
N ARG A 184 -14.68 34.68 -16.52
CA ARG A 184 -15.01 33.57 -15.61
C ARG A 184 -15.08 34.05 -14.16
N PRO A 185 -15.99 33.48 -13.35
CA PRO A 185 -15.99 33.70 -11.91
C PRO A 185 -14.63 33.32 -11.32
N LYS A 186 -14.06 34.22 -10.50
CA LYS A 186 -12.84 33.93 -9.75
C LYS A 186 -13.13 32.84 -8.73
N VAL A 187 -12.24 31.85 -8.67
CA VAL A 187 -12.27 30.80 -7.65
C VAL A 187 -11.25 31.16 -6.57
N MET A 188 -11.74 31.28 -5.33
CA MET A 188 -10.96 31.59 -4.14
C MET A 188 -10.93 30.36 -3.23
N VAL A 189 -9.83 30.17 -2.51
CA VAL A 189 -9.65 29.09 -1.52
C VAL A 189 -9.38 29.77 -0.18
N GLU A 190 -10.28 29.56 0.79
CA GLU A 190 -10.22 30.24 2.10
C GLU A 190 -10.01 31.77 1.97
N GLY A 191 -10.66 32.39 0.99
CA GLY A 191 -10.61 33.84 0.76
C GLY A 191 -9.39 34.36 0.01
N THR A 192 -8.44 33.52 -0.39
CA THR A 192 -7.25 33.91 -1.17
C THR A 192 -7.20 33.19 -2.52
N ALA A 193 -6.62 33.83 -3.53
CA ALA A 193 -6.47 33.23 -4.86
C ALA A 193 -5.25 32.29 -4.85
N PRO A 194 -5.40 31.02 -5.30
CA PRO A 194 -4.26 30.13 -5.44
C PRO A 194 -3.20 30.69 -6.41
N THR A 195 -1.94 30.30 -6.20
CA THR A 195 -0.79 30.77 -6.99
C THR A 195 -0.06 29.62 -7.69
N GLU A 196 0.77 29.93 -8.68
CA GLU A 196 1.62 28.93 -9.33
C GLU A 196 2.68 28.36 -8.36
N GLN A 197 3.14 29.16 -7.38
CA GLN A 197 4.06 28.71 -6.33
C GLN A 197 3.43 27.61 -5.46
N GLU A 198 2.15 27.74 -5.10
CA GLU A 198 1.44 26.70 -4.33
C GLU A 198 1.42 25.35 -5.09
N ALA A 199 1.34 25.37 -6.43
CA ALA A 199 1.41 24.16 -7.24
C ALA A 199 2.83 23.57 -7.28
N GLN A 200 3.86 24.41 -7.33
CA GLN A 200 5.27 23.99 -7.27
C GLN A 200 5.59 23.36 -5.91
N ASP A 201 5.10 23.94 -4.82
CA ASP A 201 5.27 23.42 -3.46
C ASP A 201 4.65 22.01 -3.31
N LEU A 202 3.46 21.80 -3.88
CA LEU A 202 2.81 20.49 -3.91
C LEU A 202 3.57 19.47 -4.76
N LYS A 203 4.18 19.91 -5.88
CA LYS A 203 5.05 19.05 -6.68
C LYS A 203 6.31 18.67 -5.93
N LYS A 204 6.97 19.62 -5.27
CA LYS A 204 8.11 19.35 -4.38
C LYS A 204 7.76 18.32 -3.31
N PHE A 205 6.60 18.46 -2.64
CA PHE A 205 6.13 17.47 -1.65
C PHE A 205 5.89 16.08 -2.25
N SER A 206 5.33 16.02 -3.47
CA SER A 206 5.16 14.78 -4.23
C SER A 206 6.51 14.12 -4.52
N ASP A 207 7.48 14.88 -5.04
CA ASP A 207 8.80 14.40 -5.43
C ASP A 207 9.59 13.86 -4.23
N GLU A 208 9.53 14.56 -3.08
CA GLU A 208 10.14 14.09 -1.83
C GLU A 208 9.47 12.81 -1.31
N THR A 209 8.15 12.71 -1.42
CA THR A 209 7.41 11.49 -1.07
C THR A 209 7.84 10.32 -1.97
N ARG A 210 7.96 10.57 -3.28
CA ARG A 210 8.39 9.58 -4.27
C ARG A 210 9.83 9.14 -4.05
N LYS A 211 10.71 10.04 -3.65
CA LYS A 211 12.09 9.70 -3.27
C LYS A 211 12.12 8.64 -2.16
N LYS A 212 11.36 8.85 -1.08
CA LYS A 212 11.24 7.87 0.02
C LYS A 212 10.68 6.53 -0.45
N VAL A 213 9.65 6.54 -1.29
CA VAL A 213 9.09 5.31 -1.87
C VAL A 213 10.07 4.59 -2.76
N ASN A 214 10.84 5.31 -3.57
CA ASN A 214 11.81 4.72 -4.49
C ASN A 214 12.93 3.99 -3.75
N GLU A 215 13.31 4.44 -2.55
CA GLU A 215 14.22 3.71 -1.68
C GLU A 215 13.67 2.32 -1.32
N VAL A 216 12.36 2.20 -1.08
CA VAL A 216 11.70 0.91 -0.80
C VAL A 216 11.43 0.08 -2.07
N LEU A 217 11.09 0.74 -3.19
CA LEU A 217 10.75 0.06 -4.44
C LEU A 217 11.98 -0.38 -5.25
N HIS A 218 13.12 0.27 -5.07
CA HIS A 218 14.31 0.06 -5.92
C HIS A 218 15.62 -0.01 -5.14
N GLY A 219 15.61 0.31 -3.84
CA GLY A 219 16.80 0.24 -3.00
C GLY A 219 17.31 -1.17 -2.77
N GLU A 220 18.48 -1.24 -2.18
CA GLU A 220 19.11 -2.47 -1.69
C GLU A 220 18.76 -2.65 -0.22
N HIS A 221 18.09 -3.76 0.08
CA HIS A 221 17.73 -4.13 1.44
C HIS A 221 18.58 -5.32 1.91
N ASP A 222 18.58 -5.60 3.22
CA ASP A 222 19.15 -6.84 3.75
C ASP A 222 18.13 -7.99 3.64
N ILE A 223 17.93 -8.50 2.42
CA ILE A 223 17.01 -9.60 2.17
C ILE A 223 17.43 -10.90 2.89
N PRO A 224 18.72 -11.32 2.88
CA PRO A 224 19.16 -12.51 3.61
C PRO A 224 18.88 -12.42 5.12
N GLY A 225 19.14 -11.26 5.73
CA GLY A 225 18.83 -10.99 7.13
C GLY A 225 17.33 -11.04 7.38
N ALA A 226 16.52 -10.39 6.52
CA ALA A 226 15.07 -10.39 6.66
C ALA A 226 14.48 -11.81 6.59
N ILE A 227 14.88 -12.62 5.61
CA ILE A 227 14.45 -14.02 5.47
C ILE A 227 14.83 -14.83 6.72
N ARG A 228 16.05 -14.64 7.23
CA ARG A 228 16.54 -15.33 8.42
C ARG A 228 15.72 -14.96 9.66
N ASP A 229 15.45 -13.69 9.86
CA ASP A 229 14.74 -13.20 11.04
C ASP A 229 13.25 -13.57 10.98
N LEU A 230 12.63 -13.52 9.80
CA LEU A 230 11.27 -14.05 9.57
C LEU A 230 11.19 -15.56 9.81
N ALA A 231 12.14 -16.35 9.31
CA ALA A 231 12.16 -17.80 9.53
C ALA A 231 12.34 -18.13 11.03
N LYS A 232 13.07 -17.29 11.75
CA LYS A 232 13.26 -17.41 13.19
C LYS A 232 12.08 -16.93 14.01
N PHE A 233 11.29 -15.97 13.52
CA PHE A 233 10.16 -15.38 14.22
C PHE A 233 9.32 -16.48 14.90
N THR A 234 9.36 -16.48 16.24
CA THR A 234 8.89 -17.59 17.08
C THR A 234 7.53 -17.24 17.66
N GLY A 235 6.49 -17.85 17.11
CA GLY A 235 5.15 -17.93 17.69
C GLY A 235 4.47 -19.19 17.18
N ALA A 236 3.41 -19.66 17.85
CA ALA A 236 2.63 -20.84 17.41
C ALA A 236 2.02 -20.70 15.99
N ASN A 237 2.16 -19.52 15.36
CA ASN A 237 1.42 -19.10 14.17
C ASN A 237 2.35 -18.45 13.09
N THR A 238 3.66 -18.73 13.05
CA THR A 238 4.59 -18.12 12.06
C THR A 238 4.11 -18.28 10.61
N ASP A 239 3.57 -19.46 10.26
CA ASP A 239 2.96 -19.70 8.94
C ASP A 239 1.72 -18.83 8.69
N GLU A 240 0.92 -18.52 9.73
CA GLU A 240 -0.26 -17.64 9.58
C GLU A 240 0.13 -16.19 9.34
N VAL A 241 1.16 -15.70 10.03
CA VAL A 241 1.70 -14.34 9.84
C VAL A 241 2.30 -14.19 8.44
N LEU A 242 3.08 -15.17 7.97
CA LEU A 242 3.65 -15.11 6.62
C LEU A 242 2.56 -15.25 5.55
N LYS A 243 1.51 -16.05 5.80
CA LYS A 243 0.31 -16.09 4.94
C LYS A 243 -0.49 -14.79 4.96
N SER A 244 -0.54 -14.06 6.08
CA SER A 244 -1.23 -12.77 6.14
C SER A 244 -0.51 -11.72 5.30
N ILE A 245 0.83 -11.68 5.34
CA ILE A 245 1.64 -10.83 4.45
C ILE A 245 1.32 -11.15 2.98
N ILE A 246 1.35 -12.44 2.61
CA ILE A 246 1.05 -12.89 1.25
C ILE A 246 -0.36 -12.50 0.80
N LYS A 247 -1.36 -12.59 1.68
CA LYS A 247 -2.76 -12.23 1.42
C LYS A 247 -2.94 -10.72 1.25
N GLU A 248 -2.28 -9.93 2.09
CA GLU A 248 -2.32 -8.46 1.99
C GLU A 248 -1.64 -7.98 0.70
N SER A 249 -0.50 -8.58 0.34
CA SER A 249 0.18 -8.30 -0.93
C SER A 249 -0.70 -8.65 -2.13
N ASP A 250 -1.39 -9.79 -2.09
CA ASP A 250 -2.35 -10.19 -3.14
C ASP A 250 -3.47 -9.17 -3.35
N SER A 251 -4.05 -8.71 -2.25
CA SER A 251 -5.09 -7.71 -2.32
C SER A 251 -4.59 -6.41 -2.99
N LYS A 252 -3.32 -6.05 -2.78
CA LYS A 252 -2.72 -4.86 -3.39
C LYS A 252 -2.31 -5.12 -4.84
N LEU A 253 -1.85 -6.32 -5.19
CA LEU A 253 -1.57 -6.69 -6.58
C LEU A 253 -2.80 -6.43 -7.47
N LEU A 254 -3.98 -6.84 -7.01
CA LEU A 254 -5.24 -6.58 -7.71
C LEU A 254 -5.54 -5.09 -7.85
N GLU A 255 -5.37 -4.32 -6.77
CA GLU A 255 -5.59 -2.87 -6.78
C GLU A 255 -4.65 -2.19 -7.78
N TYR A 256 -3.35 -2.51 -7.75
CA TYR A 256 -2.36 -1.88 -8.60
C TYR A 256 -2.44 -2.33 -10.06
N ALA A 257 -2.88 -3.56 -10.34
CA ALA A 257 -3.20 -3.98 -11.69
C ALA A 257 -4.38 -3.15 -12.27
N ASP A 258 -5.42 -2.90 -11.48
CA ASP A 258 -6.54 -2.04 -11.89
C ASP A 258 -6.14 -0.56 -12.03
N ILE A 259 -5.33 -0.03 -11.10
CA ILE A 259 -4.77 1.32 -11.19
C ILE A 259 -3.95 1.48 -12.47
N GLY A 260 -3.03 0.55 -12.75
CA GLY A 260 -2.19 0.58 -13.95
C GLY A 260 -3.00 0.57 -15.24
N LYS A 261 -4.03 -0.30 -15.31
CA LYS A 261 -4.95 -0.36 -16.45
C LYS A 261 -5.72 0.95 -16.65
N LYS A 262 -6.27 1.53 -15.58
CA LYS A 262 -7.00 2.80 -15.62
C LYS A 262 -6.08 3.96 -16.00
N ALA A 263 -4.85 3.99 -15.49
CA ALA A 263 -3.86 4.99 -15.83
C ALA A 263 -3.50 4.94 -17.32
N GLN A 264 -3.28 3.74 -17.87
CA GLN A 264 -3.04 3.54 -19.30
C GLN A 264 -4.21 4.05 -20.16
N GLN A 265 -5.45 3.72 -19.79
CA GLN A 265 -6.62 4.21 -20.52
C GLN A 265 -6.72 5.74 -20.46
N ALA A 266 -6.57 6.33 -19.26
CA ALA A 266 -6.62 7.78 -19.08
C ALA A 266 -5.51 8.51 -19.84
N LYS A 267 -4.32 7.91 -19.93
CA LYS A 267 -3.21 8.40 -20.74
C LYS A 267 -3.59 8.48 -22.21
N LEU A 268 -4.10 7.39 -22.79
CA LEU A 268 -4.51 7.34 -24.20
C LEU A 268 -5.60 8.38 -24.50
N GLU A 269 -6.58 8.54 -23.60
CA GLU A 269 -7.62 9.56 -23.75
C GLU A 269 -7.07 10.99 -23.66
N ALA A 270 -6.07 11.24 -22.80
CA ALA A 270 -5.42 12.54 -22.66
C ALA A 270 -4.52 12.88 -23.87
N GLU A 271 -3.82 11.89 -24.42
CA GLU A 271 -3.03 12.01 -25.65
C GLU A 271 -3.92 12.39 -26.83
N GLN A 272 -5.06 11.72 -27.00
CA GLN A 272 -6.05 12.05 -28.04
C GLN A 272 -6.61 13.48 -27.91
N LYS A 273 -6.68 14.00 -26.68
CA LYS A 273 -7.18 15.35 -26.38
C LYS A 273 -6.08 16.42 -26.34
N GLY A 274 -4.80 16.05 -26.51
CA GLY A 274 -3.67 16.98 -26.44
C GLY A 274 -3.43 17.60 -25.06
N VAL A 275 -3.83 16.94 -23.96
CA VAL A 275 -3.71 17.48 -22.60
C VAL A 275 -2.41 17.02 -21.93
N ALA A 276 -1.28 17.62 -22.31
CA ALA A 276 0.06 17.19 -21.90
C ALA A 276 0.25 16.98 -20.38
N PRO A 277 -0.22 17.87 -19.48
CA PRO A 277 -0.07 17.67 -18.03
C PRO A 277 -0.79 16.41 -17.51
N VAL A 278 -1.90 16.02 -18.16
CA VAL A 278 -2.63 14.80 -17.79
C VAL A 278 -1.90 13.56 -18.32
N VAL A 279 -1.27 13.64 -19.50
CA VAL A 279 -0.43 12.55 -20.05
C VAL A 279 0.76 12.25 -19.14
N GLU A 280 1.43 13.29 -18.64
CA GLU A 280 2.56 13.17 -17.72
C GLU A 280 2.14 12.50 -16.40
N MET A 281 1.13 13.05 -15.73
CA MET A 281 0.62 12.50 -14.47
C MET A 281 0.11 11.05 -14.62
N THR A 282 -0.59 10.72 -15.72
CA THR A 282 -1.09 9.35 -15.96
C THR A 282 0.03 8.38 -16.33
N SER A 283 1.08 8.84 -17.03
CA SER A 283 2.29 8.04 -17.28
C SER A 283 3.02 7.72 -15.98
N GLN A 284 3.21 8.72 -15.11
CA GLN A 284 3.83 8.50 -13.79
C GLN A 284 3.02 7.48 -12.97
N HIS A 285 1.70 7.61 -12.96
CA HIS A 285 0.81 6.67 -12.28
C HIS A 285 0.92 5.23 -12.77
N GLN A 286 1.10 5.07 -14.09
CA GLN A 286 1.32 3.76 -14.67
C GLN A 286 2.66 3.17 -14.22
N GLN A 287 3.72 3.98 -14.20
CA GLN A 287 5.06 3.57 -13.74
C GLN A 287 5.03 3.18 -12.25
N ASP A 288 4.39 3.99 -11.41
CA ASP A 288 4.22 3.71 -9.97
C ASP A 288 3.51 2.37 -9.76
N ALA A 289 2.45 2.11 -10.53
CA ALA A 289 1.71 0.86 -10.43
C ALA A 289 2.56 -0.34 -10.83
N THR A 290 3.32 -0.24 -11.93
CA THR A 290 4.24 -1.29 -12.36
C THR A 290 5.35 -1.55 -11.33
N ALA A 291 5.96 -0.50 -10.77
CA ALA A 291 6.99 -0.62 -9.74
C ALA A 291 6.44 -1.27 -8.47
N MET A 292 5.22 -0.89 -8.07
CA MET A 292 4.55 -1.50 -6.93
C MET A 292 4.20 -2.97 -7.17
N LEU A 293 3.74 -3.36 -8.37
CA LEU A 293 3.52 -4.75 -8.72
C LEU A 293 4.82 -5.56 -8.58
N ALA A 294 5.92 -5.08 -9.16
CA ALA A 294 7.22 -5.73 -9.06
C ALA A 294 7.64 -5.94 -7.61
N LYS A 295 7.48 -4.91 -6.78
CA LYS A 295 7.82 -4.94 -5.37
C LYS A 295 6.95 -5.92 -4.56
N LEU A 296 5.63 -5.91 -4.76
CA LEU A 296 4.71 -6.84 -4.08
C LEU A 296 5.05 -8.31 -4.38
N TYR A 297 5.49 -8.61 -5.60
CA TYR A 297 5.98 -9.95 -5.94
C TYR A 297 7.32 -10.27 -5.27
N ARG A 298 8.25 -9.31 -5.13
CA ARG A 298 9.46 -9.52 -4.32
C ARG A 298 9.12 -9.80 -2.86
N ASP A 299 8.17 -9.08 -2.30
CA ASP A 299 7.75 -9.29 -0.91
C ASP A 299 7.15 -10.70 -0.71
N GLN A 300 6.34 -11.17 -1.66
CA GLN A 300 5.82 -12.54 -1.65
C GLN A 300 6.96 -13.56 -1.72
N ALA A 301 7.98 -13.32 -2.54
CA ALA A 301 9.17 -14.18 -2.59
C ALA A 301 9.90 -14.22 -1.24
N VAL A 302 10.09 -13.09 -0.56
CA VAL A 302 10.66 -13.04 0.80
C VAL A 302 9.87 -13.93 1.75
N ALA A 303 8.53 -13.80 1.77
CA ALA A 303 7.68 -14.60 2.64
C ALA A 303 7.74 -16.10 2.33
N TYR A 304 7.72 -16.49 1.05
CA TYR A 304 7.86 -17.89 0.64
C TYR A 304 9.22 -18.48 1.04
N LEU A 305 10.31 -17.74 0.81
CA LEU A 305 11.66 -18.17 1.19
C LEU A 305 11.81 -18.30 2.71
N ALA A 306 11.23 -17.38 3.48
CA ALA A 306 11.24 -17.47 4.94
C ALA A 306 10.48 -18.72 5.46
N MET A 307 9.29 -19.01 4.89
CA MET A 307 8.55 -20.24 5.22
C MET A 307 9.33 -21.51 4.82
N ALA A 308 9.93 -21.54 3.62
CA ALA A 308 10.72 -22.67 3.16
C ALA A 308 11.95 -22.92 4.06
N LYS A 309 12.65 -21.85 4.43
CA LYS A 309 13.78 -21.89 5.37
C LYS A 309 13.36 -22.44 6.73
N ASN A 310 12.23 -21.96 7.28
CA ASN A 310 11.70 -22.47 8.54
C ASN A 310 11.41 -23.98 8.48
N LYS A 311 10.79 -24.45 7.39
CA LYS A 311 10.51 -25.87 7.17
C LYS A 311 11.77 -26.72 7.10
N LEU A 312 12.79 -26.27 6.37
CA LEU A 312 14.07 -26.98 6.26
C LEU A 312 14.82 -27.02 7.60
N GLU A 313 14.88 -25.91 8.33
CA GLU A 313 15.72 -25.78 9.53
C GLU A 313 15.06 -26.32 10.80
N LYS A 314 13.76 -26.11 11.00
CA LYS A 314 13.05 -26.48 12.23
C LYS A 314 12.19 -27.72 12.08
N GLY A 315 11.48 -27.83 10.95
CA GLY A 315 10.57 -28.96 10.68
C GLY A 315 11.27 -30.16 10.06
N SER A 316 12.50 -29.97 9.54
CA SER A 316 13.15 -30.89 8.59
C SER A 316 12.21 -31.28 7.44
N ASP A 317 11.23 -30.45 7.08
CA ASP A 317 10.17 -30.77 6.12
C ASP A 317 10.60 -30.40 4.70
N GLY A 318 11.41 -31.26 4.07
CA GLY A 318 11.93 -31.05 2.72
C GLY A 318 10.83 -30.95 1.65
N GLY A 319 9.79 -31.79 1.74
CA GLY A 319 8.69 -31.79 0.76
C GLY A 319 7.78 -30.56 0.91
N GLY A 320 7.53 -30.10 2.14
CA GLY A 320 6.83 -28.84 2.36
C GLY A 320 7.64 -27.62 1.92
N ALA A 321 8.97 -27.66 2.03
CA ALA A 321 9.84 -26.60 1.52
C ALA A 321 9.88 -26.59 -0.02
N GLU A 322 9.92 -27.75 -0.67
CA GLU A 322 9.82 -27.90 -2.13
C GLU A 322 8.59 -27.15 -2.69
N LYS A 323 7.42 -27.37 -2.08
CA LYS A 323 6.14 -26.73 -2.46
C LYS A 323 6.11 -25.22 -2.34
N LEU A 324 6.92 -24.65 -1.45
CA LEU A 324 7.00 -23.20 -1.24
C LEU A 324 8.04 -22.55 -2.16
N LEU A 325 9.06 -23.30 -2.57
CA LEU A 325 10.12 -22.82 -3.44
C LEU A 325 9.68 -22.88 -4.89
N PHE A 326 9.33 -24.07 -5.36
CA PHE A 326 9.09 -24.32 -6.77
C PHE A 326 7.64 -24.12 -7.13
N ASP A 327 7.41 -23.61 -8.34
CA ASP A 327 6.08 -23.69 -8.92
C ASP A 327 5.88 -25.16 -9.31
N GLU A 328 5.26 -25.95 -8.42
CA GLU A 328 4.76 -27.26 -8.84
C GLU A 328 3.87 -27.04 -10.07
N ALA A 329 3.80 -28.02 -10.97
CA ALA A 329 2.77 -28.05 -12.00
C ALA A 329 1.42 -28.30 -11.33
N VAL A 330 0.95 -27.34 -10.55
CA VAL A 330 -0.31 -27.39 -9.82
C VAL A 330 -1.39 -27.53 -10.89
N PRO A 331 -2.14 -28.65 -10.91
CA PRO A 331 -3.28 -28.80 -11.79
C PRO A 331 -4.18 -27.58 -11.61
N GLN A 332 -4.82 -27.07 -12.67
CA GLN A 332 -5.60 -25.81 -12.66
C GLN A 332 -6.57 -25.64 -11.47
N GLY A 333 -6.96 -26.71 -10.76
CA GLY A 333 -7.82 -26.68 -9.58
C GLY A 333 -7.15 -26.49 -8.20
N GLN A 334 -5.82 -26.45 -8.08
CA GLN A 334 -5.11 -26.31 -6.78
C GLN A 334 -4.31 -25.01 -6.63
N ARG A 335 -4.45 -24.08 -7.60
CA ARG A 335 -3.78 -22.77 -7.56
C ARG A 335 -4.31 -21.94 -6.39
N ASP A 336 -3.41 -21.22 -5.71
CA ASP A 336 -3.79 -20.30 -4.64
C ASP A 336 -4.81 -19.28 -5.14
N MET A 337 -5.91 -19.13 -4.39
CA MET A 337 -6.93 -18.14 -4.72
C MET A 337 -6.42 -16.75 -4.33
N ILE A 338 -6.59 -15.80 -5.24
CA ILE A 338 -6.40 -14.39 -4.90
C ILE A 338 -7.65 -13.93 -4.15
N ILE A 339 -7.45 -13.50 -2.92
CA ILE A 339 -8.50 -13.04 -2.03
C ILE A 339 -8.51 -11.51 -2.00
N ASP A 340 -9.67 -10.90 -2.30
CA ASP A 340 -9.83 -9.45 -2.21
C ASP A 340 -9.89 -8.95 -0.75
N ARG A 341 -9.91 -7.62 -0.56
CA ARG A 341 -10.04 -6.98 0.76
C ARG A 341 -11.27 -7.41 1.56
N ASN A 342 -12.28 -7.95 0.90
CA ASN A 342 -13.54 -8.38 1.51
C ASN A 342 -13.57 -9.89 1.79
N GLY A 343 -12.45 -10.60 1.61
CA GLY A 343 -12.36 -12.03 1.81
C GLY A 343 -12.93 -12.88 0.67
N ARG A 344 -13.18 -12.29 -0.51
CA ARG A 344 -13.75 -12.99 -1.66
C ARG A 344 -12.66 -13.49 -2.58
N ALA A 345 -12.80 -14.73 -3.05
CA ALA A 345 -11.98 -15.23 -4.14
C ALA A 345 -12.35 -14.49 -5.44
N VAL A 346 -11.37 -13.83 -6.05
CA VAL A 346 -11.56 -13.03 -7.27
C VAL A 346 -10.65 -13.46 -8.42
N GLY A 347 -9.84 -14.50 -8.20
CA GLY A 347 -9.00 -15.11 -9.21
C GLY A 347 -8.16 -16.23 -8.62
N GLN A 348 -7.34 -16.84 -9.46
CA GLN A 348 -6.31 -17.80 -9.06
C GLN A 348 -4.95 -17.25 -9.48
N ARG A 349 -3.94 -17.45 -8.64
CA ARG A 349 -2.57 -17.16 -9.03
C ARG A 349 -2.13 -18.13 -10.13
N ASN A 350 -1.32 -17.63 -11.05
CA ASN A 350 -0.69 -18.49 -12.05
C ASN A 350 0.56 -19.21 -11.51
N TYR A 351 0.91 -18.97 -10.25
CA TYR A 351 2.08 -19.53 -9.56
C TYR A 351 1.75 -19.73 -8.07
N ASN A 352 2.55 -20.54 -7.36
CA ASN A 352 2.31 -20.90 -5.96
C ASN A 352 3.58 -20.97 -5.10
N GLY A 353 4.73 -20.53 -5.61
CA GLY A 353 5.99 -20.52 -4.86
C GLY A 353 6.86 -19.28 -5.10
N ALA A 354 8.01 -19.27 -4.42
CA ALA A 354 9.02 -18.22 -4.53
C ALA A 354 9.52 -18.06 -5.98
N GLN A 355 9.66 -19.15 -6.73
CA GLN A 355 10.11 -19.14 -8.12
C GLN A 355 9.20 -18.30 -9.02
N GLY A 356 7.88 -18.47 -8.91
CA GLY A 356 6.91 -17.71 -9.70
C GLY A 356 6.85 -16.25 -9.28
N ALA A 357 6.88 -15.99 -7.97
CA ALA A 357 6.94 -14.64 -7.43
C ALA A 357 8.19 -13.88 -7.97
N LEU A 358 9.36 -14.52 -7.99
CA LEU A 358 10.59 -13.94 -8.56
C LEU A 358 10.47 -13.63 -10.05
N ARG A 359 9.88 -14.54 -10.84
CA ARG A 359 9.63 -14.31 -12.27
C ARG A 359 8.70 -13.12 -12.51
N MET A 360 7.63 -13.00 -11.72
CA MET A 360 6.70 -11.88 -11.82
C MET A 360 7.33 -10.57 -11.38
N ALA A 361 8.13 -10.58 -10.32
CA ALA A 361 8.91 -9.44 -9.87
C ALA A 361 9.86 -8.94 -10.97
N ALA A 362 10.58 -9.85 -11.63
CA ALA A 362 11.47 -9.50 -12.74
C ALA A 362 10.70 -9.00 -13.97
N TYR A 363 9.56 -9.61 -14.30
CA TYR A 363 8.70 -9.19 -15.42
C TYR A 363 8.22 -7.75 -15.26
N PHE A 364 7.64 -7.41 -14.10
CA PHE A 364 7.17 -6.04 -13.85
C PHE A 364 8.32 -5.07 -13.54
N GLY A 365 9.43 -5.55 -12.98
CA GLY A 365 10.60 -4.75 -12.63
C GLY A 365 11.53 -4.43 -13.79
N GLY A 366 11.23 -4.91 -15.01
CA GLY A 366 12.04 -4.65 -16.20
C GLY A 366 13.30 -5.52 -16.31
N GLY A 367 13.40 -6.61 -15.53
CA GLY A 367 14.53 -7.54 -15.56
C GLY A 367 14.97 -8.02 -14.18
N TRP A 368 16.18 -8.59 -14.13
CA TRP A 368 16.76 -9.21 -12.93
C TRP A 368 17.77 -8.30 -12.20
N ASP A 369 17.85 -7.03 -12.59
CA ASP A 369 18.92 -6.14 -12.13
C ASP A 369 18.70 -5.49 -10.77
N ASN A 370 17.46 -5.49 -10.28
CA ASN A 370 17.14 -5.00 -8.94
C ASN A 370 17.95 -5.80 -7.87
N PRO A 371 18.61 -5.12 -6.93
CA PRO A 371 19.51 -5.75 -5.96
C PRO A 371 18.81 -6.80 -5.10
N ASP A 372 17.58 -6.52 -4.65
CA ASP A 372 16.80 -7.48 -3.88
C ASP A 372 16.50 -8.75 -4.68
N ILE A 373 16.20 -8.64 -5.99
CA ILE A 373 15.99 -9.82 -6.85
C ILE A 373 17.24 -10.70 -6.87
N LYS A 374 18.42 -10.11 -6.99
CA LYS A 374 19.69 -10.87 -6.99
C LYS A 374 19.88 -11.62 -5.69
N GLN A 375 19.68 -10.95 -4.55
CA GLN A 375 19.77 -11.56 -3.23
C GLN A 375 18.70 -12.67 -3.04
N LEU A 376 17.47 -12.44 -3.49
CA LEU A 376 16.39 -13.43 -3.45
C LEU A 376 16.70 -14.67 -4.28
N VAL A 377 17.30 -14.52 -5.46
CA VAL A 377 17.74 -15.65 -6.30
C VAL A 377 18.84 -16.44 -5.61
N THR A 378 19.80 -15.77 -4.96
CA THR A 378 20.84 -16.44 -4.17
C THR A 378 20.24 -17.26 -3.03
N GLU A 379 19.33 -16.68 -2.24
CA GLU A 379 18.65 -17.38 -1.15
C GLU A 379 17.78 -18.54 -1.66
N PHE A 380 17.08 -18.33 -2.78
CA PHE A 380 16.31 -19.39 -3.45
C PHE A 380 17.19 -20.59 -3.81
N ASN A 381 18.32 -20.37 -4.49
CA ASN A 381 19.23 -21.43 -4.90
C ASN A 381 19.81 -22.17 -3.69
N ALA A 382 20.23 -21.42 -2.65
CA ALA A 382 20.79 -22.00 -1.44
C ALA A 382 19.79 -22.86 -0.64
N LEU A 383 18.49 -22.53 -0.66
CA LEU A 383 17.45 -23.36 -0.06
C LEU A 383 17.09 -24.55 -0.96
N ALA A 384 16.99 -24.34 -2.28
CA ALA A 384 16.70 -25.37 -3.27
C ALA A 384 17.72 -26.52 -3.21
N GLU A 385 19.01 -26.22 -3.06
CA GLU A 385 20.07 -27.25 -2.93
C GLU A 385 19.89 -28.17 -1.71
N LYS A 386 19.27 -27.66 -0.64
CA LYS A 386 19.05 -28.43 0.60
C LYS A 386 17.83 -29.33 0.55
N VAL A 387 16.89 -29.06 -0.36
CA VAL A 387 15.61 -29.78 -0.45
C VAL A 387 15.82 -31.28 -0.71
N PRO A 388 16.56 -31.71 -1.76
CA PRO A 388 16.70 -33.14 -2.06
C PRO A 388 17.31 -33.95 -0.92
N GLU A 389 18.34 -33.42 -0.25
CA GLU A 389 18.98 -34.09 0.88
C GLU A 389 18.03 -34.21 2.07
N THR A 390 17.26 -33.15 2.35
CA THR A 390 16.29 -33.15 3.46
C THR A 390 15.14 -34.13 3.20
N ILE A 391 14.63 -34.18 1.96
CA ILE A 391 13.63 -35.17 1.55
C ILE A 391 14.16 -36.59 1.75
N LYS A 392 15.37 -36.89 1.25
CA LYS A 392 16.02 -38.20 1.44
C LYS A 392 16.15 -38.58 2.91
N LYS A 393 16.57 -37.63 3.77
CA LYS A 393 16.66 -37.84 5.23
C LYS A 393 15.29 -38.13 5.86
N ASN A 394 14.22 -37.49 5.41
CA ASN A 394 12.87 -37.74 5.93
C ASN A 394 12.38 -39.15 5.60
N TYR A 395 12.60 -39.62 4.38
CA TYR A 395 12.25 -40.98 3.98
C TYR A 395 13.03 -42.03 4.76
N ALA A 396 14.30 -41.78 5.07
CA ALA A 396 15.12 -42.66 5.88
C ALA A 396 14.83 -42.58 7.39
N ASN A 397 13.98 -41.65 7.84
CA ASN A 397 13.67 -41.45 9.26
C ASN A 397 12.47 -42.32 9.69
N PRO A 398 12.65 -43.35 10.54
CA PRO A 398 11.57 -44.26 10.93
C PRO A 398 10.44 -43.59 11.73
N LYS A 399 10.65 -42.38 12.27
CA LYS A 399 9.60 -41.61 12.94
C LYS A 399 8.69 -40.86 11.96
N LEU A 400 9.22 -40.46 10.80
CA LEU A 400 8.50 -39.71 9.78
C LEU A 400 7.99 -40.61 8.65
N ASN A 401 8.68 -41.73 8.40
CA ASN A 401 8.31 -42.80 7.47
C ASN A 401 8.30 -44.16 8.19
N PRO A 402 7.37 -44.40 9.15
CA PRO A 402 7.35 -45.62 9.95
C PRO A 402 7.09 -46.90 9.15
N LEU A 403 6.56 -46.76 7.93
CA LEU A 403 6.29 -47.86 7.01
C LEU A 403 7.44 -48.10 6.01
N ASN A 404 8.51 -47.29 6.07
CA ASN A 404 9.68 -47.34 5.19
C ASN A 404 9.29 -47.43 3.71
N VAL A 405 8.25 -46.72 3.30
CA VAL A 405 7.79 -46.73 1.91
C VAL A 405 8.76 -45.84 1.12
N ASP A 406 9.60 -46.47 0.31
CA ASP A 406 10.41 -45.79 -0.70
C ASP A 406 9.60 -45.81 -2.00
N ASN A 407 9.09 -44.64 -2.40
CA ASN A 407 8.25 -44.54 -3.59
C ASN A 407 9.07 -44.53 -4.90
N GLY A 408 10.41 -44.63 -4.83
CA GLY A 408 11.28 -44.71 -6.00
C GLY A 408 11.27 -43.47 -6.92
N LEU A 409 10.62 -42.38 -6.53
CA LEU A 409 10.33 -41.23 -7.40
C LEU A 409 11.50 -40.24 -7.56
N TYR A 410 12.61 -40.39 -6.83
CA TYR A 410 13.68 -39.37 -6.77
C TYR A 410 15.10 -39.90 -7.06
N GLN A 411 15.23 -40.94 -7.90
CA GLN A 411 16.52 -41.32 -8.51
C GLN A 411 16.89 -40.49 -9.76
N ARG A 412 16.54 -39.19 -9.82
CA ARG A 412 16.98 -38.31 -10.90
C ARG A 412 17.93 -37.23 -10.40
#